data_AF-A0A6H5FXS1-F1
#
_entry.id   AF-A0A6H5FXS1-F1
#
_cell.length_a   1.000
_cell.length_b   1.000
_cell.length_c   1.000
_cell.angle_alpha   90.00
_cell.angle_beta   90.00
_cell.angle_gamma   90.00
#
_symmetry.space_group_name_H-M   'P 1'
#
loop_
_entity.id
_entity.type
_entity.pdbx_description
1 polymer ?
#
loop_
_entity_poly.entity_id
_entity_poly.type
_entity_poly.pdbx_seq_one_letter_code
_entity_poly.pdbx_strand_id
1 'polypeptide(L)'
;MAALKKLLTGPAAAMLRHYGASANDYTSALTELKAKYTSPRQVADAVLTQFLDIQSLNNPESLPDVERFYDEVGSAYAAMLNLKVKDLTQFILSYTVRQRLPFKFQDKLHEKLGDTIPSMPLALEFLEGEIQKLRARSLTDDKKTSASHLGGSSRFASGSFKNSAVRRIRGQSCAAIGQHH
;
A
#
# COMPACT_ATOMS: atom_id res chain seq x y z
N MET A 1 -4.30 -31.01 -15.95
CA MET A 1 -4.06 -29.61 -15.58
C MET A 1 -2.95 -28.93 -16.38
N ALA A 2 -2.18 -29.66 -17.20
CA ALA A 2 -1.00 -29.13 -17.89
C ALA A 2 -1.32 -28.00 -18.90
N ALA A 3 -2.41 -28.10 -19.65
CA ALA A 3 -2.82 -27.06 -20.61
C ALA A 3 -3.24 -25.75 -19.91
N LEU A 4 -4.03 -25.84 -18.83
CA LEU A 4 -4.45 -24.67 -18.05
C LEU A 4 -3.24 -23.98 -17.37
N LYS A 5 -2.30 -24.76 -16.83
CA LYS A 5 -1.06 -24.23 -16.22
C LYS A 5 -0.16 -23.51 -17.24
N LYS A 6 -0.24 -23.85 -18.53
CA LYS A 6 0.51 -23.15 -19.61
C LYS A 6 -0.13 -21.81 -20.01
N LEU A 7 -1.43 -21.66 -19.81
CA LEU A 7 -2.18 -20.45 -20.19
C LEU A 7 -2.17 -19.37 -19.10
N LEU A 8 -1.82 -19.74 -17.86
CA LEU A 8 -1.78 -18.82 -16.73
C LEU A 8 -0.34 -18.41 -16.43
N THR A 9 -0.16 -17.15 -16.07
CA THR A 9 1.13 -16.57 -15.68
C THR A 9 1.05 -15.94 -14.29
N GLY A 10 2.21 -15.66 -13.69
CA GLY A 10 2.28 -14.92 -12.42
C GLY A 10 1.60 -15.61 -11.22
N PRO A 11 0.95 -14.84 -10.32
CA PRO A 11 0.33 -15.36 -9.10
C PRO A 11 -0.77 -16.41 -9.34
N ALA A 12 -1.50 -16.31 -10.46
CA ALA A 12 -2.53 -17.28 -10.83
C ALA A 12 -1.92 -18.65 -11.17
N ALA A 13 -0.78 -18.66 -11.86
CA ALA A 13 -0.04 -19.89 -12.14
C ALA A 13 0.54 -20.52 -10.86
N ALA A 14 1.00 -19.68 -9.92
CA ALA A 14 1.52 -20.13 -8.63
C ALA A 14 0.46 -20.85 -7.79
N MET A 15 -0.78 -20.35 -7.76
CA MET A 15 -1.89 -21.00 -7.06
C MET A 15 -2.19 -22.40 -7.59
N LEU A 16 -2.09 -22.60 -8.91
CA LEU A 16 -2.38 -23.89 -9.52
C LEU A 16 -1.31 -24.95 -9.28
N ARG A 17 -0.15 -24.61 -8.70
CA ARG A 17 0.96 -25.56 -8.50
C ARG A 17 0.56 -26.75 -7.63
N HIS A 18 -0.30 -26.52 -6.64
CA HIS A 18 -0.71 -27.53 -5.67
C HIS A 18 -1.88 -28.42 -6.15
N TYR A 19 -2.53 -28.04 -7.24
CA TYR A 19 -3.64 -28.80 -7.80
C TYR A 19 -3.16 -29.98 -8.66
N GLY A 20 -3.79 -31.13 -8.43
CA GLY A 20 -3.59 -32.38 -9.16
C GLY A 20 -4.16 -32.36 -10.59
N ALA A 21 -4.27 -33.53 -11.21
CA ALA A 21 -4.76 -33.67 -12.59
C ALA A 21 -6.21 -34.19 -12.69
N SER A 22 -6.90 -34.42 -11.56
CA SER A 22 -8.24 -34.97 -11.55
C SER A 22 -9.30 -33.93 -11.97
N ALA A 23 -10.45 -34.39 -12.46
CA ALA A 23 -11.56 -33.51 -12.83
C ALA A 23 -12.04 -32.62 -11.66
N ASN A 24 -12.06 -33.16 -10.44
CA ASN A 24 -12.43 -32.41 -9.24
C ASN A 24 -11.40 -31.32 -8.90
N ASP A 25 -10.10 -31.59 -9.14
CA ASP A 25 -9.05 -30.58 -8.94
C ASP A 25 -9.23 -29.40 -9.90
N TYR A 26 -9.67 -29.65 -11.14
CA TYR A 26 -9.97 -28.58 -12.09
C TYR A 26 -11.15 -27.72 -11.65
N THR A 27 -12.24 -28.33 -11.18
CA THR A 27 -13.41 -27.57 -10.73
C THR A 27 -13.10 -26.74 -9.50
N SER A 28 -12.34 -27.29 -8.55
CA SER A 28 -11.89 -26.56 -7.36
C SER A 28 -10.93 -25.43 -7.72
N ALA A 29 -9.92 -25.70 -8.56
CA ALA A 29 -8.99 -24.69 -9.07
C ALA A 29 -9.70 -23.54 -9.82
N LEU A 30 -10.66 -23.87 -10.68
CA LEU A 30 -11.44 -22.87 -11.40
C LEU A 30 -12.32 -22.05 -10.47
N THR A 31 -12.92 -22.68 -9.46
CA THR A 31 -13.76 -22.00 -8.47
C THR A 31 -12.91 -21.04 -7.63
N GLU A 32 -11.71 -21.46 -7.21
CA GLU A 32 -10.80 -20.60 -6.45
C GLU A 32 -10.23 -19.46 -7.30
N LEU A 33 -9.85 -19.74 -8.55
CA LEU A 33 -9.45 -18.71 -9.51
C LEU A 33 -10.57 -17.71 -9.74
N LYS A 34 -11.80 -18.17 -9.93
CA LYS A 34 -12.96 -17.27 -10.04
C LYS A 34 -13.15 -16.48 -8.75
N ALA A 35 -13.16 -17.12 -7.59
CA ALA A 35 -13.33 -16.41 -6.32
C ALA A 35 -12.29 -15.29 -6.13
N LYS A 36 -11.04 -15.52 -6.55
CA LYS A 36 -9.95 -14.55 -6.38
C LYS A 36 -9.89 -13.50 -7.50
N TYR A 37 -10.16 -13.88 -8.75
CA TYR A 37 -10.01 -13.01 -9.93
C TYR A 37 -11.34 -12.51 -10.52
N THR A 38 -12.48 -12.73 -9.84
CA THR A 38 -13.77 -12.15 -10.25
C THR A 38 -14.00 -10.75 -9.66
N SER A 39 -13.32 -10.40 -8.55
CA SER A 39 -13.48 -9.08 -7.93
C SER A 39 -13.08 -7.98 -8.93
N PRO A 40 -14.03 -7.15 -9.40
CA PRO A 40 -13.74 -6.12 -10.40
C PRO A 40 -12.67 -5.14 -9.92
N ARG A 41 -12.62 -4.89 -8.60
CA ARG A 41 -11.61 -4.07 -7.97
C ARG A 41 -10.22 -4.68 -8.06
N GLN A 42 -10.06 -5.96 -7.75
CA GLN A 42 -8.74 -6.61 -7.81
C GLN A 42 -8.21 -6.68 -9.24
N VAL A 43 -9.10 -6.93 -10.20
CA VAL A 43 -8.74 -6.91 -11.63
C VAL A 43 -8.33 -5.50 -12.06
N ALA A 44 -9.09 -4.47 -11.68
CA ALA A 44 -8.75 -3.08 -11.99
C ALA A 44 -7.43 -2.64 -11.34
N ASP A 45 -7.20 -3.01 -10.08
CA ASP A 45 -5.96 -2.74 -9.35
C ASP A 45 -4.75 -3.42 -10.02
N ALA A 46 -4.91 -4.68 -10.43
CA ALA A 46 -3.85 -5.45 -11.11
C ALA A 46 -3.50 -4.85 -12.49
N VAL A 47 -4.51 -4.49 -13.29
CA VAL A 47 -4.28 -3.88 -14.61
C VAL A 47 -3.62 -2.52 -14.47
N LEU A 48 -4.04 -1.70 -13.51
CA LEU A 48 -3.40 -0.40 -13.26
C LEU A 48 -1.96 -0.58 -12.76
N THR A 49 -1.69 -1.57 -11.91
CA THR A 49 -0.33 -1.90 -11.46
C THR A 49 0.54 -2.29 -12.65
N GLN A 50 0.05 -3.18 -13.51
CA GLN A 50 0.76 -3.61 -14.72
C GLN A 50 1.09 -2.43 -15.62
N PHE A 51 0.17 -1.48 -15.80
CA PHE A 51 0.42 -0.28 -16.61
C PHE A 51 1.48 0.63 -15.97
N LEU A 52 1.45 0.80 -14.64
CA LEU A 52 2.40 1.65 -13.91
C LEU A 52 3.81 1.02 -13.79
N ASP A 53 3.91 -0.30 -13.88
CA ASP A 53 5.17 -1.05 -13.81
C ASP A 53 5.89 -1.16 -15.16
N ILE A 54 5.31 -0.63 -16.26
CA ILE A 54 5.97 -0.57 -17.56
C ILE A 54 7.25 0.24 -17.41
N GLN A 55 8.39 -0.40 -17.70
CA GLN A 55 9.68 0.24 -17.56
C GLN A 55 9.95 1.19 -18.72
N SER A 56 10.70 2.25 -18.43
CA SER A 56 11.22 3.14 -19.45
C SER A 56 12.08 2.38 -20.45
N LEU A 57 12.04 2.81 -21.71
CA LEU A 57 12.94 2.34 -22.75
C LEU A 57 14.39 2.58 -22.34
N ASN A 58 15.17 1.50 -22.22
CA ASN A 58 16.58 1.56 -21.87
C ASN A 58 17.46 1.99 -23.05
N ASN A 59 17.09 1.59 -24.27
CA ASN A 59 17.78 1.97 -25.50
C ASN A 59 16.76 2.36 -26.58
N PRO A 60 16.53 3.65 -26.84
CA PRO A 60 15.53 4.10 -27.80
C PRO A 60 15.92 3.85 -29.27
N GLU A 61 17.19 3.53 -29.56
CA GLU A 61 17.68 3.27 -30.92
C GLU A 61 17.56 1.78 -31.32
N SER A 62 17.20 0.92 -30.37
CA SER A 62 17.06 -0.52 -30.57
C SER A 62 15.64 -0.85 -31.04
N LEU A 63 15.49 -1.24 -32.31
CA LEU A 63 14.20 -1.65 -32.89
C LEU A 63 13.49 -2.75 -32.06
N PRO A 64 14.15 -3.83 -31.62
CA PRO A 64 13.49 -4.86 -30.79
C PRO A 64 12.98 -4.32 -29.46
N ASP A 65 13.70 -3.39 -28.83
CA ASP A 65 13.28 -2.80 -27.56
C ASP A 65 12.09 -1.87 -27.74
N VAL A 66 12.05 -1.12 -28.84
CA VAL A 66 10.91 -0.26 -29.20
C VAL A 66 9.67 -1.08 -29.54
N GLU A 67 9.81 -2.15 -30.31
CA GLU A 67 8.70 -3.08 -30.62
C GLU A 67 8.12 -3.70 -29.34
N ARG A 68 9.00 -4.19 -28.46
CA ARG A 68 8.57 -4.74 -27.17
C ARG A 68 7.85 -3.71 -26.31
N PHE A 69 8.37 -2.49 -26.22
CA PHE A 69 7.73 -1.41 -25.45
C PHE A 69 6.37 -1.04 -26.05
N TYR A 70 6.27 -0.97 -27.38
CA TYR A 70 5.01 -0.73 -28.08
C TYR A 70 3.96 -1.81 -27.74
N ASP A 71 4.34 -3.08 -27.77
CA ASP A 71 3.45 -4.19 -27.43
C ASP A 71 3.02 -4.16 -25.96
N GLU A 72 3.95 -3.89 -25.03
CA GLU A 72 3.65 -3.80 -23.60
C GLU A 72 2.66 -2.65 -23.31
N VAL A 73 2.91 -1.46 -23.85
CA VAL A 73 2.02 -0.30 -23.72
C VAL A 73 0.67 -0.53 -24.40
N GLY A 74 0.68 -1.07 -25.63
CA GLY A 74 -0.53 -1.36 -26.39
C GLY A 74 -1.45 -2.37 -25.69
N SER A 75 -0.86 -3.44 -25.15
CA SER A 75 -1.59 -4.43 -24.35
C SER A 75 -2.17 -3.82 -23.08
N ALA A 76 -1.39 -3.02 -22.35
CA ALA A 76 -1.87 -2.39 -21.12
C ALA A 76 -2.97 -1.35 -21.39
N TYR A 77 -2.86 -0.59 -22.48
CA TYR A 77 -3.90 0.35 -22.92
C TYR A 77 -5.21 -0.38 -23.25
N ALA A 78 -5.15 -1.47 -24.02
CA ALA A 78 -6.32 -2.27 -24.34
C ALA A 78 -6.97 -2.87 -23.07
N ALA A 79 -6.15 -3.36 -22.13
CA ALA A 79 -6.64 -3.87 -20.84
C ALA A 79 -7.36 -2.77 -20.03
N MET A 80 -6.81 -1.56 -19.96
CA MET A 80 -7.43 -0.42 -19.27
C MET A 80 -8.78 -0.03 -19.87
N LEU A 81 -8.92 -0.03 -21.21
CA LEU A 81 -10.20 0.21 -21.88
C LEU A 81 -11.24 -0.88 -21.55
N ASN A 82 -10.80 -2.14 -21.47
CA ASN A 82 -11.67 -3.28 -21.20
C ASN A 82 -12.21 -3.33 -19.77
N LEU A 83 -11.57 -2.65 -18.81
CA LEU A 83 -12.05 -2.59 -17.42
C LEU A 83 -13.41 -1.90 -17.28
N LYS A 84 -13.81 -1.06 -18.24
CA LYS A 84 -15.08 -0.30 -18.23
C LYS A 84 -15.34 0.45 -16.92
N VAL A 85 -14.28 0.97 -16.29
CA VAL A 85 -14.39 1.79 -15.08
C VAL A 85 -15.10 3.09 -15.45
N LYS A 86 -16.24 3.37 -14.80
CA LYS A 86 -17.09 4.54 -15.10
C LYS A 86 -16.33 5.86 -14.96
N ASP A 87 -15.46 5.96 -13.97
CA ASP A 87 -14.63 7.15 -13.72
C ASP A 87 -13.18 6.74 -13.47
N LEU A 88 -12.45 6.53 -14.57
CA LEU A 88 -11.07 6.06 -14.55
C LEU A 88 -10.13 7.05 -13.85
N THR A 89 -10.35 8.35 -14.02
CA THR A 89 -9.54 9.39 -13.39
C THR A 89 -9.66 9.32 -11.86
N GLN A 90 -10.89 9.22 -11.34
CA GLN A 90 -11.12 9.10 -9.91
C GLN A 90 -10.53 7.80 -9.35
N PHE A 91 -10.61 6.71 -10.11
CA PHE A 91 -9.99 5.44 -9.74
C PHE A 91 -8.47 5.56 -9.63
N ILE A 92 -7.79 6.10 -10.64
CA ILE A 92 -6.32 6.29 -10.65
C ILE A 92 -5.87 7.17 -9.49
N LEU A 93 -6.57 8.28 -9.22
CA LEU A 93 -6.27 9.15 -8.08
C LEU A 93 -6.40 8.42 -6.75
N SER A 94 -7.51 7.71 -6.56
CA SER A 94 -7.76 6.94 -5.33
C SER A 94 -6.73 5.82 -5.14
N TYR A 95 -6.33 5.15 -6.23
CA TYR A 95 -5.32 4.11 -6.24
C TYR A 95 -3.98 4.67 -5.78
N THR A 96 -3.57 5.80 -6.36
CA THR A 96 -2.30 6.47 -6.04
C THR A 96 -2.25 6.87 -4.57
N VAL A 97 -3.34 7.44 -4.03
CA VAL A 97 -3.42 7.77 -2.60
C VAL A 97 -3.30 6.53 -1.73
N ARG A 98 -4.05 5.47 -2.06
CA ARG A 98 -4.05 4.22 -1.28
C ARG A 98 -2.66 3.58 -1.22
N GLN A 99 -1.91 3.57 -2.32
CA GLN A 99 -0.54 3.05 -2.35
C GLN A 99 0.45 3.84 -1.49
N ARG A 100 0.14 5.11 -1.17
CA ARG A 100 0.96 5.96 -0.30
C ARG A 100 0.60 5.85 1.18
N LEU A 101 -0.51 5.18 1.52
CA LEU A 101 -0.92 4.99 2.91
C LEU A 101 -0.09 3.89 3.58
N PRO A 102 0.14 3.96 4.90
CA PRO A 102 0.72 2.84 5.65
C PRO A 102 -0.17 1.59 5.54
N PHE A 103 0.44 0.40 5.57
CA PHE A 103 -0.25 -0.89 5.42
C PHE A 103 -1.52 -1.03 6.30
N LYS A 104 -1.44 -0.61 7.56
CA LYS A 104 -2.59 -0.63 8.50
C LYS A 104 -3.80 0.19 8.03
N PHE A 105 -3.58 1.28 7.30
CA PHE A 105 -4.65 2.10 6.72
C PHE A 105 -5.16 1.50 5.42
N GLN A 106 -4.28 0.88 4.63
CA GLN A 106 -4.67 0.18 3.42
C GLN A 106 -5.63 -0.98 3.73
N ASP A 107 -5.36 -1.76 4.79
CA ASP A 107 -6.20 -2.87 5.24
C ASP A 107 -7.61 -2.39 5.65
N LYS A 108 -7.68 -1.36 6.50
CA LYS A 108 -8.95 -0.77 6.92
C LYS A 108 -9.75 -0.21 5.74
N LEU A 109 -9.07 0.43 4.79
CA LEU A 109 -9.70 0.96 3.59
C LEU A 109 -10.18 -0.19 2.69
N HIS A 110 -9.39 -1.26 2.57
CA HIS A 110 -9.77 -2.49 1.85
C HIS A 110 -11.05 -3.09 2.42
N GLU A 111 -11.14 -3.20 3.74
CA GLU A 111 -12.30 -3.72 4.48
C GLU A 111 -13.54 -2.83 4.28
N LYS A 112 -13.40 -1.50 4.35
CA LYS A 112 -14.52 -0.56 4.13
C LYS A 112 -15.07 -0.61 2.70
N LEU A 113 -14.20 -0.80 1.70
CA LEU A 113 -14.57 -0.73 0.29
C LEU A 113 -15.16 -2.04 -0.28
N GLY A 114 -14.82 -3.20 0.30
CA GLY A 114 -15.22 -4.51 -0.24
C GLY A 114 -14.83 -4.68 -1.73
N ASP A 115 -15.72 -5.17 -2.57
CA ASP A 115 -15.47 -5.36 -4.01
C ASP A 115 -15.71 -4.10 -4.87
N THR A 116 -16.04 -2.98 -4.25
CA THR A 116 -16.33 -1.73 -4.96
C THR A 116 -15.05 -1.09 -5.47
N ILE A 117 -15.02 -0.67 -6.74
CA ILE A 117 -13.93 0.12 -7.29
C ILE A 117 -13.90 1.48 -6.59
N PRO A 118 -12.81 1.84 -5.90
CA PRO A 118 -12.74 3.08 -5.14
C PRO A 118 -12.70 4.29 -6.07
N SER A 119 -13.33 5.36 -5.60
CA SER A 119 -13.22 6.71 -6.16
C SER A 119 -12.54 7.62 -5.16
N MET A 120 -11.98 8.74 -5.62
CA MET A 120 -11.28 9.68 -4.72
C MET A 120 -12.19 10.21 -3.59
N PRO A 121 -13.48 10.54 -3.80
CA PRO A 121 -14.34 10.98 -2.70
C PRO A 121 -14.44 9.97 -1.56
N LEU A 122 -14.55 8.67 -1.88
CA LEU A 122 -14.59 7.60 -0.87
C LEU A 122 -13.26 7.48 -0.11
N ALA A 123 -12.14 7.66 -0.80
CA ALA A 123 -10.82 7.67 -0.17
C ALA A 123 -10.66 8.87 0.78
N LEU A 124 -11.13 10.06 0.39
CA LEU A 124 -11.10 11.25 1.23
C LEU A 124 -12.00 11.12 2.46
N GLU A 125 -13.23 10.61 2.29
CA GLU A 125 -14.16 10.37 3.40
C GLU A 125 -13.58 9.38 4.42
N PHE A 126 -12.92 8.32 3.94
CA PHE A 126 -12.20 7.39 4.81
C PHE A 126 -11.10 8.08 5.62
N LEU A 127 -10.26 8.88 4.94
CA LEU A 127 -9.16 9.59 5.61
C LEU A 127 -9.67 10.61 6.62
N GLU A 128 -10.74 11.34 6.30
CA GLU A 128 -11.37 12.26 7.22
C GLU A 128 -11.88 11.55 8.48
N GLY A 129 -12.55 10.41 8.32
CA GLY A 129 -13.00 9.59 9.44
C GLY A 129 -11.85 9.10 10.34
N GLU A 130 -10.74 8.66 9.76
CA GLU A 130 -9.58 8.26 10.56
C GLU A 130 -8.88 9.45 11.24
N ILE A 131 -8.81 10.61 10.59
CA ILE A 131 -8.30 11.85 11.20
C ILE A 131 -9.14 12.21 12.43
N GLN A 132 -10.47 12.14 12.33
CA GLN A 132 -11.37 12.42 13.46
C GLN A 132 -11.15 11.45 14.62
N LYS A 133 -11.00 10.15 14.34
CA LYS A 133 -10.69 9.14 15.38
C LYS A 133 -9.36 9.42 16.09
N LEU A 134 -8.32 9.80 15.34
CA LEU A 134 -7.02 10.15 15.92
C LEU A 134 -7.09 11.41 16.79
N ARG A 135 -7.83 12.43 16.33
CA ARG A 135 -8.08 13.66 17.11
C ARG A 135 -8.87 13.38 18.40
N ALA A 136 -9.87 12.49 18.34
CA ALA A 136 -10.62 12.09 19.54
C ALA A 136 -9.73 11.36 20.55
N ARG A 137 -8.84 10.50 20.07
CA ARG A 137 -7.90 9.75 20.93
C ARG A 137 -6.89 10.67 21.63
N SER A 138 -6.33 11.65 20.93
CA SER A 138 -5.39 12.59 21.54
C SER A 138 -6.03 13.39 22.68
N LEU A 139 -7.30 13.81 22.51
CA LEU A 139 -8.05 14.52 23.55
C LEU A 139 -8.32 13.66 24.80
N THR A 140 -8.48 12.34 24.63
CA THR A 140 -8.69 11.43 25.77
C THR A 140 -7.40 11.07 26.50
N ASP A 141 -6.27 11.02 25.79
CA ASP A 141 -4.96 10.73 26.40
C ASP A 141 -4.47 11.92 27.23
N ASP A 142 -4.69 13.17 26.79
CA ASP A 142 -4.37 14.39 27.55
C ASP A 142 -5.19 14.53 28.84
N LYS A 143 -6.45 14.05 28.85
CA LYS A 143 -7.28 13.99 30.06
C LYS A 143 -6.79 12.93 31.05
N LYS A 144 -6.21 11.83 30.57
CA LYS A 144 -5.73 10.73 31.43
C LYS A 144 -4.42 11.10 32.15
N THR A 145 -3.51 11.80 31.47
CA THR A 145 -2.28 12.33 32.08
C THR A 145 -2.55 13.49 33.04
N SER A 146 -3.58 14.29 32.79
CA SER A 146 -3.99 15.38 33.69
C SER A 146 -4.72 14.87 34.94
N ALA A 147 -5.47 13.77 34.85
CA ALA A 147 -6.18 13.18 35.99
C ALA A 147 -5.26 12.40 36.95
N SER A 148 -4.12 11.88 36.49
CA SER A 148 -3.16 11.17 37.35
C SER A 148 -2.28 12.09 38.21
N HIS A 149 -2.31 13.41 38.01
CA HIS A 149 -1.46 14.35 38.75
C HIS A 149 -2.17 15.10 39.91
N LEU A 150 -3.47 14.89 40.11
CA LEU A 150 -4.27 15.59 41.14
C LEU A 150 -4.86 14.68 42.24
N GLY A 151 -4.53 13.38 42.24
CA GLY A 151 -5.01 12.43 43.25
C GLY A 151 -3.86 11.78 44.02
N GLY A 152 -3.26 12.47 44.98
CA GLY A 152 -2.20 11.90 45.81
C GLY A 152 -1.65 12.84 46.88
N SER A 153 -2.50 13.23 47.83
CA SER A 153 -2.07 13.98 49.01
C SER A 153 -1.28 13.08 49.98
N SER A 154 0.00 13.43 50.16
CA SER A 154 0.88 13.27 51.32
C SER A 154 1.03 11.90 52.01
N ARG A 155 2.29 11.42 52.10
CA ARG A 155 3.03 11.21 53.36
C ARG A 155 4.48 10.77 53.10
N PHE A 156 5.42 11.53 53.69
CA PHE A 156 6.79 11.19 54.12
C PHE A 156 7.74 10.43 53.18
N ALA A 157 8.87 11.07 52.83
CA ALA A 157 10.15 10.81 53.50
C ALA A 157 11.29 11.63 52.86
N SER A 158 12.01 12.35 53.71
CA SER A 158 13.28 13.02 53.43
C SER A 158 14.35 12.02 52.99
N GLY A 159 14.98 12.27 51.84
CA GLY A 159 16.11 11.50 51.34
C GLY A 159 17.00 12.37 50.45
N SER A 160 17.88 13.13 51.09
CA SER A 160 19.00 13.85 50.48
C SER A 160 19.94 12.88 49.79
N PHE A 161 20.29 13.07 48.51
CA PHE A 161 21.62 12.76 47.97
C PHE A 161 21.91 13.53 46.66
N LYS A 162 22.71 14.58 46.82
CA LYS A 162 23.85 15.07 46.01
C LYS A 162 23.74 15.23 44.48
N ASN A 163 23.72 16.51 44.11
CA ASN A 163 24.42 17.17 42.99
C ASN A 163 25.40 16.34 42.15
N SER A 164 25.31 16.52 40.84
CA SER A 164 26.48 16.61 39.93
C SER A 164 26.13 17.52 38.76
N ALA A 165 26.57 18.78 38.85
CA ALA A 165 26.55 19.75 37.77
C ALA A 165 27.94 19.84 37.15
N VAL A 166 28.09 19.71 35.83
CA VAL A 166 29.15 20.41 35.06
C VAL A 166 28.69 20.71 33.63
N ARG A 167 28.37 22.00 33.44
CA ARG A 167 28.70 22.96 32.36
C ARG A 167 28.70 22.56 30.87
N ARG A 168 27.87 23.33 30.14
CA ARG A 168 27.99 23.82 28.74
C ARG A 168 29.43 24.03 28.24
N ILE A 169 29.68 23.69 26.97
CA ILE A 169 30.48 24.50 26.03
C ILE A 169 29.82 24.49 24.63
N ARG A 170 29.74 25.69 24.04
CA ARG A 170 29.37 26.04 22.65
C ARG A 170 30.59 25.88 21.73
N GLY A 171 30.40 25.49 20.47
CA GLY A 171 31.34 25.69 19.35
C GLY A 171 31.00 24.73 18.21
N GLN A 172 30.45 25.16 17.06
CA GLN A 172 31.11 25.79 15.90
C GLN A 172 32.43 25.14 15.47
N SER A 173 32.41 24.44 14.32
CA SER A 173 33.39 24.43 13.20
C SER A 173 33.01 23.25 12.26
N CYS A 174 32.58 23.42 11.01
CA CYS A 174 33.32 23.79 9.78
C CYS A 174 34.33 22.73 9.26
N ALA A 175 34.13 22.36 7.98
CA ALA A 175 35.05 21.79 6.98
C ALA A 175 35.54 20.34 7.21
N ALA A 176 35.87 19.49 6.23
CA ALA A 176 36.11 19.61 4.79
C ALA A 176 35.98 18.20 4.15
N ILE A 177 35.49 18.05 2.91
CA ILE A 177 36.26 17.75 1.67
C ILE A 177 36.99 16.40 1.66
N GLY A 178 36.70 15.59 0.63
CA GLY A 178 37.50 14.44 0.23
C GLY A 178 37.00 13.80 -1.07
N GLN A 179 37.47 14.32 -2.19
CA GLN A 179 37.39 13.71 -3.53
C GLN A 179 38.16 12.38 -3.60
N HIS A 180 37.76 11.52 -4.55
CA HIS A 180 38.59 10.75 -5.49
C HIS A 180 38.00 9.35 -5.74
N HIS A 181 37.40 9.12 -6.91
CA HIS A 181 38.05 8.47 -8.06
C HIS A 181 37.12 8.46 -9.28
#